data_AF-A0A5D6XH96-F1
#
_entry.id   AF-A0A5D6XH96-F1
#
_cell.length_a   1.000
_cell.length_b   1.000
_cell.length_c   1.000
_cell.angle_alpha   90.00
_cell.angle_beta   90.00
_cell.angle_gamma   90.00
#
_symmetry.space_group_name_H-M   'P 1'
#
loop_
_entity.id
_entity.type
_entity.pdbx_description
1 polymer ?
#
loop_
_entity_poly.entity_id
_entity_poly.type
_entity_poly.pdbx_seq_one_letter_code
_entity_poly.pdbx_strand_id
1 'polypeptide(L)' 'MSVTDVEDLVTKGKGKCLVCRCWKSKKFPLCDGSHMKHNKETGDNVGPLVVQEKKE' A
#
# COMPACT_ATOMS: atom_id res chain seq x y z
N MET A 1 7.29 13.31 10.84
CA MET A 1 6.37 12.37 10.15
C MET A 1 5.17 12.17 11.06
N SER A 2 3.98 12.55 10.64
CA SER A 2 2.76 12.22 11.37
C SER A 2 2.51 10.72 11.23
N VAL A 3 2.53 9.99 12.34
CA VAL A 3 2.03 8.61 12.35
C VAL A 3 0.53 8.70 12.05
N THR A 4 0.06 7.97 11.04
CA THR A 4 -1.37 7.90 10.70
C THR A 4 -1.86 6.52 11.10
N ASP A 5 -2.98 6.48 11.83
CA ASP A 5 -3.60 5.22 12.23
C ASP A 5 -4.07 4.44 11.00
N VAL A 6 -3.97 3.11 11.08
CA VAL A 6 -4.31 2.24 9.93
C VAL A 6 -5.82 2.29 9.66
N GLU A 7 -6.62 2.42 10.70
CA GLU A 7 -8.07 2.59 10.66
C GLU A 7 -8.44 3.82 9.82
N ASP A 8 -7.79 4.96 10.05
CA ASP A 8 -8.00 6.18 9.28
C ASP A 8 -7.71 5.99 7.78
N LEU A 9 -6.65 5.26 7.45
CA LEU A 9 -6.28 4.97 6.05
C LEU A 9 -7.32 4.09 5.37
N VAL A 10 -7.87 3.12 6.09
CA VAL A 10 -8.88 2.20 5.58
C VAL A 10 -10.21 2.92 5.38
N THR A 11 -10.66 3.73 6.34
CA THR A 11 -11.89 4.52 6.24
C THR A 11 -11.79 5.54 5.09
N LYS A 12 -10.68 6.27 4.95
CA LYS A 12 -10.42 7.16 3.80
C LYS A 12 -10.38 6.40 2.47
N GLY A 13 -9.96 5.13 2.50
CA GLY A 13 -9.92 4.21 1.37
C GLY A 13 -11.26 3.56 1.00
N LYS A 14 -12.39 4.01 1.57
CA LYS A 14 -13.71 3.40 1.35
C LYS A 14 -13.75 1.91 1.76
N GLY A 15 -13.16 1.61 2.90
CA GLY A 15 -13.13 0.26 3.49
C GLY A 15 -12.04 -0.65 2.95
N LYS A 16 -11.12 -0.13 2.12
CA LYS A 16 -9.94 -0.86 1.64
C LYS A 16 -8.78 0.09 1.37
N CYS A 17 -7.59 -0.24 1.83
CA CYS A 17 -6.38 0.46 1.44
C CYS A 17 -5.27 -0.52 1.02
N LEU A 18 -4.36 -0.04 0.17
CA LEU A 18 -3.17 -0.79 -0.24
C LEU A 18 -1.95 -0.07 0.33
N VAL A 19 -1.19 -0.79 1.15
CA VAL A 19 0.01 -0.26 1.81
C VAL A 19 1.25 -0.73 1.06
N CYS A 20 2.15 0.20 0.77
CA CYS A 20 3.40 -0.08 0.08
C CYS A 20 4.31 -0.95 0.94
N ARG A 21 4.90 -1.98 0.34
CA ARG A 21 5.98 -2.80 0.95
C ARG A 21 7.27 -2.82 0.14
N CYS A 22 7.29 -2.21 -1.05
CA CYS A 22 8.48 -2.15 -1.91
C CYS A 22 9.33 -0.90 -1.69
N TRP A 23 8.86 0.07 -0.90
CA TRP A 23 9.53 1.35 -0.61
C TRP A 23 9.79 2.26 -1.83
N LYS A 24 9.18 1.96 -3.00
CA LYS A 24 9.35 2.76 -4.23
C LYS A 24 8.19 3.72 -4.50
N SER A 25 7.13 3.69 -3.70
CA SER A 25 5.95 4.51 -3.95
C SER A 25 6.22 6.00 -3.77
N LYS A 26 5.68 6.83 -4.68
CA LYS A 26 5.68 8.29 -4.51
C LYS A 26 4.60 8.78 -3.54
N LYS A 27 3.63 7.90 -3.21
CA LYS A 27 2.54 8.16 -2.25
C LYS A 27 2.72 7.39 -0.94
N PHE A 28 3.97 7.04 -0.61
CA PHE A 28 4.29 6.30 0.61
C PHE A 28 3.61 6.98 1.82
N PRO A 29 2.89 6.23 2.69
CA PRO A 29 2.88 4.77 2.85
C PRO A 29 1.96 3.98 1.91
N LEU A 30 1.15 4.63 1.07
CA LEU A 30 0.21 3.95 0.18
C LEU A 30 0.90 3.33 -1.03
N CYS A 31 0.33 2.27 -1.57
CA CYS A 31 0.76 1.70 -2.84
C CYS A 31 0.19 2.50 -4.03
N ASP A 32 1.05 2.92 -4.95
CA ASP A 32 0.72 3.59 -6.21
C ASP A 32 1.09 2.76 -7.45
N GLY A 33 1.47 1.49 -7.27
CA GLY A 33 1.86 0.59 -8.35
C GLY A 33 3.35 0.58 -8.70
N SER A 34 4.20 1.41 -8.07
CA SER A 34 5.65 1.43 -8.36
C SER A 34 6.36 0.08 -8.19
N HIS A 35 5.81 -0.85 -7.41
CA HIS A 35 6.34 -2.21 -7.27
C HIS A 35 6.38 -2.98 -8.61
N MET A 36 5.48 -2.70 -9.55
CA MET A 36 5.47 -3.39 -10.85
C MET A 36 6.72 -3.05 -11.67
N LYS A 37 7.10 -1.76 -11.69
CA LYS A 37 8.33 -1.30 -12.35
C LYS A 37 9.55 -1.91 -11.68
N HIS A 38 9.62 -1.85 -10.35
CA HIS A 38 10.68 -2.46 -9.54
C HIS A 38 10.84 -3.95 -9.86
N ASN A 39 9.76 -4.73 -9.78
CA ASN A 39 9.75 -6.17 -10.08
C ASN A 39 10.27 -6.46 -11.49
N LYS A 40 9.84 -5.69 -12.50
CA LYS A 40 10.29 -5.86 -13.89
C LYS A 40 11.78 -5.58 -14.07
N GLU A 41 12.32 -4.60 -13.36
CA GLU A 41 13.73 -4.18 -13.48
C GLU A 41 14.68 -5.08 -12.70
N THR A 42 14.25 -5.64 -11.57
CA THR A 42 15.12 -6.42 -10.67
C THR A 42 14.86 -7.93 -10.66
N GLY A 43 13.79 -8.39 -11.32
CA GLY A 43 13.34 -9.79 -11.21
C GLY A 43 12.72 -10.13 -9.85
N ASP A 44 12.30 -9.12 -9.09
CA ASP A 44 11.67 -9.27 -7.77
C ASP A 44 10.16 -9.56 -7.89
N ASN A 45 9.52 -9.95 -6.79
CA ASN A 45 8.11 -10.35 -6.72
C ASN A 45 7.33 -9.68 -5.58
N VAL A 46 7.80 -8.53 -5.10
CA VAL A 46 7.12 -7.80 -4.01
C VAL A 46 5.77 -7.24 -4.44
N GLY A 47 4.85 -7.14 -3.48
CA GLY A 47 3.51 -6.59 -3.67
C GLY A 47 3.00 -5.87 -2.41
N PRO A 48 1.95 -5.06 -2.53
CA PRO A 48 1.39 -4.31 -1.41
C PRO A 48 0.76 -5.23 -0.35
N LEU A 49 0.63 -4.72 0.86
CA LEU A 49 -0.30 -5.27 1.85
C LEU A 49 -1.69 -4.71 1.54
N VAL A 50 -2.69 -5.60 1.45
CA VAL A 50 -4.09 -5.21 1.29
C VAL A 50 -4.75 -5.25 2.66
N VAL A 51 -5.20 -4.10 3.13
CA VAL A 51 -5.99 -3.98 4.38
C VAL A 51 -7.42 -3.65 3.98
N GLN A 52 -8.37 -4.39 4.54
CA GLN A 52 -9.79 -4.24 4.25
C GLN A 52 -10.58 -4.28 5.55
N GLU A 53 -11.65 -3.48 5.63
CA GLU A 53 -12.61 -3.59 6.73
C GLU A 53 -13.20 -4.99 6.73
N LYS A 54 -13.33 -5.58 7.92
CA LYS A 54 -14.07 -6.81 8.08
C LYS A 54 -15.54 -6.48 7.80
N LYS A 55 -16.09 -7.06 6.74
CA LYS A 55 -17.54 -7.11 6.56
C LYS A 55 -18.08 -8.16 7.52
N GLU A 56 -19.06 -7.78 8.33
CA GLU A 56 -19.84 -8.71 9.14
C GLU A 56 -20.71 -9.63 8.27
#